data_AF-A0A0R2D9U5-F1
#
_entry.id   AF-A0A0R2D9U5-F1
#
_cell.length_a   1.000
_cell.length_b   1.000
_cell.length_c   1.000
_cell.angle_alpha   90.00
_cell.angle_beta   90.00
_cell.angle_gamma   90.00
#
_symmetry.space_group_name_H-M   'P 1'
#
loop_
_entity.id
_entity.type
_entity.pdbx_description
1 polymer ?
#
loop_
_entity_poly.entity_id
_entity_poly.type
_entity_poly.pdbx_seq_one_letter_code
_entity_poly.pdbx_strand_id
1 'polypeptide(L)' 'MLKMGERVDQLYSQSVKIIQSAQVFSFSLDAVLLADFAMVHRRSKVVDLCAGNGAVGLF' A
#
# COMPACT_ATOMS: atom_id res chain seq x y z
N MET A 1 16.07 5.04 7.55
CA MET A 1 17.08 4.82 6.49
C MET A 1 16.68 3.54 5.77
N LEU A 2 16.72 3.49 4.44
CA LEU A 2 16.32 2.30 3.66
C LEU A 2 17.33 1.17 3.83
N LYS A 3 16.87 -0.08 3.81
CA LYS A 3 17.73 -1.27 3.76
C LYS A 3 18.17 -1.57 2.33
N MET A 4 19.20 -2.40 2.19
CA MET A 4 19.66 -2.85 0.88
C MET A 4 18.53 -3.54 0.12
N GLY A 5 18.27 -3.12 -1.12
CA GLY A 5 17.20 -3.65 -1.97
C GLY A 5 15.82 -3.00 -1.77
N GLU A 6 15.66 -2.13 -0.78
CA GLU A 6 14.46 -1.30 -0.63
C GLU A 6 14.55 -0.03 -1.47
N ARG A 7 13.39 0.41 -1.97
CA ARG A 7 13.21 1.68 -2.68
C ARG A 7 11.94 2.37 -2.20
N VAL A 8 11.85 3.68 -2.41
CA VAL A 8 10.63 4.44 -2.17
C VAL A 8 9.96 4.69 -3.52
N ASP A 9 8.75 4.15 -3.67
CA ASP A 9 7.90 4.43 -4.82
C ASP A 9 6.83 5.44 -4.40
N GLN A 10 6.52 6.37 -5.29
CA GLN A 10 5.46 7.36 -5.08
C GLN A 10 4.19 6.89 -5.79
N LEU A 11 3.07 6.88 -5.05
CA LEU A 11 1.79 6.52 -5.61
C LEU A 11 1.26 7.69 -6.44
N TYR A 12 0.96 7.47 -7.72
CA TYR A 12 0.64 8.56 -8.66
C TYR A 12 -0.61 9.38 -8.29
N SER A 13 -1.54 8.81 -7.52
CA SER A 13 -2.81 9.46 -7.16
C SER A 13 -2.77 10.24 -5.84
N GLN A 14 -1.73 10.06 -5.01
CA GLN A 14 -1.69 10.62 -3.66
C GLN A 14 -0.27 11.07 -3.32
N SER A 15 -0.08 12.09 -2.47
CA SER A 15 1.26 12.50 -1.99
C SER A 15 1.93 11.46 -1.06
N VAL A 16 1.49 10.21 -1.14
CA VAL A 16 1.88 9.06 -0.33
C VAL A 16 3.07 8.38 -0.98
N LYS A 17 4.03 8.01 -0.13
CA LYS A 17 5.25 7.30 -0.49
C LYS A 17 5.25 5.96 0.22
N ILE A 18 5.56 4.90 -0.49
CA ILE A 18 5.58 3.54 0.04
C ILE A 18 6.97 2.92 -0.15
N ILE A 19 7.44 2.22 0.87
CA ILE A 19 8.70 1.46 0.80
C ILE A 19 8.40 0.10 0.20
N GLN A 20 9.19 -0.29 -0.80
CA GLN A 20 9.04 -1.54 -1.53
C GLN A 20 10.38 -2.23 -1.72
N SER A 21 10.36 -3.56 -1.88
CA SER A 21 11.53 -4.35 -2.24
C SER A 21 11.14 -5.36 -3.32
N ALA A 22 11.80 -5.33 -4.47
CA ALA A 22 11.55 -6.30 -5.54
C ALA A 22 11.84 -7.76 -5.13
N GLN A 23 12.66 -7.94 -4.09
CA GLN A 23 13.11 -9.25 -3.61
C GLN A 23 12.17 -9.84 -2.55
N VAL A 24 11.43 -8.99 -1.83
CA VAL A 24 10.61 -9.41 -0.68
C VAL A 24 9.13 -9.15 -0.93
N PHE A 25 8.77 -7.96 -1.44
CA PHE A 25 7.38 -7.61 -1.74
C PHE A 25 7.26 -6.34 -2.60
N SER A 26 6.54 -6.43 -3.71
CA SER A 26 6.04 -5.28 -4.47
C SER A 26 4.51 -5.35 -4.52
N PHE A 27 3.81 -4.25 -4.25
CA PHE A 27 2.35 -4.23 -4.35
C PHE A 27 1.94 -4.54 -5.79
N SER A 28 0.91 -5.36 -5.94
CA SER A 28 0.33 -5.70 -7.24
C SER A 28 -0.77 -4.73 -7.62
N LEU A 29 -1.20 -4.78 -8.87
CA LEU A 29 -2.40 -4.07 -9.32
C LEU A 29 -3.64 -4.45 -8.49
N ASP A 30 -3.73 -5.70 -8.01
CA ASP A 30 -4.85 -6.18 -7.21
C ASP A 30 -5.01 -5.39 -5.89
N ALA A 31 -3.90 -5.03 -5.24
CA ALA A 31 -3.94 -4.21 -4.02
C ALA A 31 -4.49 -2.81 -4.29
N VAL A 32 -4.17 -2.23 -5.45
CA VAL A 32 -4.68 -0.93 -5.90
C VAL A 32 -6.19 -1.03 -6.18
N LEU A 33 -6.62 -2.07 -6.90
CA LEU A 33 -8.02 -2.29 -7.21
C LEU A 33 -8.85 -2.60 -5.95
N LEU A 34 -8.29 -3.32 -4.97
CA LEU A 34 -8.96 -3.60 -3.71
C LEU A 34 -9.17 -2.32 -2.88
N ALA A 35 -8.18 -1.42 -2.85
CA ALA A 35 -8.30 -0.13 -2.17
C ALA A 35 -9.39 0.75 -2.80
N ASP A 36 -9.44 0.80 -4.14
CA ASP A 36 -10.49 1.53 -4.88
C ASP A 36 -11.89 0.91 -4.68
N PHE A 37 -11.96 -0.42 -4.61
CA PHE A 37 -13.22 -1.15 -4.40
C PHE A 37 -13.78 -0.99 -2.97
N ALA A 38 -12.93 -0.84 -1.96
CA ALA A 38 -13.33 -0.82 -0.56
C ALA A 38 -14.05 0.49 -0.18
N MET A 39 -15.36 0.42 0.10
CA MET A 39 -16.12 1.57 0.59
C MET A 39 -15.94 1.80 2.09
N VAL A 40 -15.10 2.76 2.46
CA VAL A 40 -14.83 3.12 3.87
C VAL A 40 -15.55 4.41 4.27
N HIS A 41 -16.23 4.40 5.42
CA HIS A 41 -16.90 5.58 5.97
C HIS A 41 -16.01 6.25 7.04
N ARG A 42 -16.08 7.59 7.17
CA ARG A 42 -15.16 8.38 8.05
C ARG A 42 -15.08 7.96 9.52
N ARG A 43 -16.04 7.18 10.03
CA ARG A 43 -16.09 6.72 11.43
C ARG A 43 -16.06 5.20 11.58
N SER A 44 -15.85 4.47 10.49
CA SER A 44 -15.71 3.02 10.54
C SER A 44 -14.37 2.63 11.15
N LYS A 45 -14.35 1.49 11.84
CA LYS A 45 -13.10 0.79 12.18
C LYS A 45 -12.85 -0.24 11.08
N VAL A 46 -11.70 -0.13 10.41
CA VAL A 46 -11.31 -1.01 9.30
C VAL A 46 -10.03 -1.74 9.68
N VAL A 47 -9.90 -2.98 9.21
CA VAL A 47 -8.70 -3.81 9.37
C VAL A 47 -8.31 -4.39 8.03
N ASP A 48 -7.02 -4.31 7.70
CA ASP A 48 -6.40 -5.03 6.59
C ASP A 48 -5.63 -6.23 7.17
N LEU A 49 -6.18 -7.43 6.97
CA LEU A 49 -5.68 -8.66 7.60
C LEU A 49 -4.39 -9.18 6.94
N CYS A 50 -4.11 -8.77 5.71
CA CYS A 50 -2.97 -9.24 4.93
C CYS A 50 -2.16 -8.07 4.37
N ALA A 51 -1.94 -7.05 5.21
CA ALA A 51 -1.51 -5.73 4.76
C ALA A 51 -0.15 -5.71 4.05
N GLY A 52 0.75 -6.67 4.29
CA GLY A 52 2.08 -6.68 3.69
C GLY A 52 2.84 -5.39 4.01
N ASN A 53 3.22 -4.62 2.98
CA ASN A 53 3.83 -3.30 3.13
C ASN A 53 2.83 -2.14 3.29
N GLY A 54 1.55 -2.44 3.45
CA GLY A 54 0.47 -1.50 3.73
C GLY A 54 -0.19 -0.88 2.50
N ALA A 55 -0.02 -1.45 1.30
CA ALA A 55 -0.51 -0.85 0.06
C ALA A 55 -2.02 -0.54 0.11
N VAL A 56 -2.87 -1.51 0.46
CA VAL A 56 -4.34 -1.33 0.45
C VAL A 56 -4.80 -0.23 1.39
N GLY A 57 -4.17 -0.07 2.55
CA GLY A 57 -4.54 0.98 3.52
C GLY A 57 -3.91 2.35 3.25
N LEU A 58 -2.93 2.42 2.36
CA LEU A 58 -2.24 3.66 1.95
C LEU A 58 -2.81 4.26 0.66
N PHE A 59 -3.45 3.44 -0.18
CA PHE A 59 -4.27 3.87 -1.31
C PHE A 59 -5.66 4.27 -0.83
#